data_AF-A0A958G6M1-F1
#
_entry.id   AF-A0A958G6M1-F1
#
_cell.length_a   1.000
_cell.length_b   1.000
_cell.length_c   1.000
_cell.angle_alpha   90.00
_cell.angle_beta   90.00
_cell.angle_gamma   90.00
#
_symmetry.space_group_name_H-M   'P 1'
#
loop_
_entity.id
_entity.type
_entity.pdbx_description
1 polymer ?
#
loop_
_entity_poly.entity_id
_entity_poly.type
_entity_poly.pdbx_seq_one_letter_code
_entity_poly.pdbx_strand_id
1 'polypeptide(L)'
;FVELLKGSLYTFLNAFTYPDKTCYPVASTNLQDFYNLIDVYLDAVFYPRITPQVLQQEGWHYELDKPEDPLTYKGVVFNEMKGAYSSPGRVISQTATSSLFPDNTYFVDSGGDPRRIPDLSFEQFRQFHQTYYHPSNAFIYFYGDDDPEKRLEIIEAYLSDFEHLDSRSAVPLQPRFTAPKQFRETYYAGDASQPGNKGVVTVNWIVSDTLDRRERLYLRLLDQVLLGTPASPLW
;
A
#
# COMPACT_ATOMS: atom_id res chain seq x y z
N PHE A 1 2.84 -13.01 13.22
CA PHE A 1 3.14 -13.27 11.79
C PHE A 1 4.13 -14.41 11.60
N VAL A 2 5.40 -14.27 12.00
CA VAL A 2 6.44 -15.30 11.82
C VAL A 2 6.05 -16.67 12.40
N GLU A 3 5.37 -16.68 13.54
CA GLU A 3 4.89 -17.94 14.15
C GLU A 3 3.77 -18.61 13.35
N LEU A 4 2.91 -17.85 12.65
CA LEU A 4 1.91 -18.43 11.74
C LEU A 4 2.60 -19.10 10.55
N LEU A 5 3.63 -18.47 9.99
CA LEU A 5 4.38 -19.01 8.85
C LEU A 5 5.08 -20.34 9.17
N LYS A 6 5.46 -20.56 10.43
CA LYS A 6 6.18 -21.76 10.86
C LYS A 6 5.26 -22.94 11.18
N GLY A 7 4.00 -22.69 11.55
CA GLY A 7 3.13 -23.70 12.15
C GLY A 7 1.76 -23.90 11.49
N SER A 8 1.37 -23.04 10.54
CA SER A 8 0.08 -23.17 9.83
C SER A 8 0.20 -23.96 8.52
N LEU A 9 -0.94 -24.45 8.03
CA LEU A 9 -1.08 -25.11 6.73
C LEU A 9 -1.57 -24.14 5.64
N TYR A 10 -1.20 -22.86 5.79
CA TYR A 10 -1.60 -21.79 4.87
C TYR A 10 -1.17 -22.09 3.43
N THR A 11 -2.03 -21.71 2.49
CA THR A 11 -1.73 -21.68 1.06
C THR A 11 -1.32 -20.28 0.61
N PHE A 12 -1.83 -19.25 1.29
CA PHE A 12 -1.45 -17.87 1.09
C PHE A 12 -1.60 -17.07 2.39
N LEU A 13 -0.62 -16.23 2.69
CA LEU A 13 -0.60 -15.42 3.91
C LEU A 13 0.23 -14.16 3.61
N ASN A 14 -0.41 -13.00 3.55
CA ASN A 14 0.28 -11.74 3.28
C ASN A 14 -0.49 -10.52 3.81
N ALA A 15 0.12 -9.35 3.66
CA ALA A 15 -0.52 -8.04 3.81
C ALA A 15 0.01 -7.10 2.72
N PHE A 16 -0.85 -6.24 2.19
CA PHE A 16 -0.51 -5.31 1.11
C PHE A 16 -1.03 -3.92 1.39
N THR A 17 -0.18 -2.92 1.22
CA THR A 17 -0.56 -1.50 1.28
C THR A 17 -0.63 -0.94 -0.14
N TYR A 18 -1.82 -0.53 -0.55
CA TYR A 18 -2.07 0.20 -1.79
C TYR A 18 -2.08 1.70 -1.50
N PRO A 19 -2.21 2.58 -2.52
CA PRO A 19 -2.26 4.02 -2.29
C PRO A 19 -3.41 4.51 -1.39
N ASP A 20 -4.53 3.79 -1.34
CA ASP A 20 -5.76 4.21 -0.66
C ASP A 20 -6.40 3.12 0.23
N LYS A 21 -5.77 1.95 0.37
CA LYS A 21 -6.29 0.83 1.16
C LYS A 21 -5.21 -0.14 1.60
N THR A 22 -5.48 -0.89 2.65
CA THR A 22 -4.65 -2.01 3.09
C THR A 22 -5.46 -3.31 3.03
N CYS A 23 -4.85 -4.39 2.54
CA CYS A 23 -5.49 -5.69 2.38
C CYS A 23 -4.72 -6.75 3.18
N TYR A 24 -5.46 -7.58 3.92
CA TYR A 24 -4.91 -8.66 4.76
C TYR A 24 -5.45 -10.02 4.31
N PRO A 25 -5.02 -10.53 3.14
CA PRO A 25 -5.49 -11.82 2.62
C PRO A 25 -4.85 -13.00 3.34
N VAL A 26 -5.67 -14.02 3.60
CA VAL A 26 -5.23 -15.32 4.09
C VAL A 26 -6.04 -16.45 3.44
N ALA A 27 -5.41 -17.60 3.23
CA ALA A 27 -6.05 -18.78 2.66
C ALA A 27 -5.40 -20.07 3.18
N SER A 28 -6.20 -21.11 3.35
CA SER A 28 -5.76 -22.46 3.71
C SER A 28 -6.67 -23.49 3.08
N THR A 29 -6.15 -24.66 2.74
CA THR A 29 -6.95 -25.82 2.31
C THR A 29 -7.39 -26.69 3.49
N ASN A 30 -6.88 -26.42 4.69
CA ASN A 30 -7.32 -27.06 5.91
C ASN A 30 -8.32 -26.13 6.63
N LEU A 31 -9.55 -26.63 6.86
CA LEU A 31 -10.63 -25.79 7.39
C LEU A 31 -10.34 -25.26 8.80
N GLN A 32 -9.78 -26.08 9.68
CA GLN A 32 -9.46 -25.64 11.04
C GLN A 32 -8.34 -24.59 11.02
N ASP A 33 -7.32 -24.81 10.20
CA ASP A 33 -6.24 -23.85 10.00
C ASP A 33 -6.75 -22.53 9.41
N PHE A 34 -7.67 -22.59 8.44
CA PHE A 34 -8.32 -21.40 7.88
C PHE A 34 -8.99 -20.55 8.96
N TYR A 35 -9.79 -21.17 9.83
CA TYR A 35 -10.43 -20.44 10.93
C TYR A 35 -9.44 -19.91 11.97
N ASN A 36 -8.39 -20.66 12.30
CA ASN A 36 -7.32 -20.16 13.18
C ASN A 36 -6.61 -18.94 12.58
N LEU A 37 -6.39 -18.94 11.27
CA LEU A 37 -5.74 -17.83 10.57
C LEU A 37 -6.65 -16.60 10.51
N ILE A 38 -7.95 -16.78 10.25
CA ILE A 38 -8.93 -15.69 10.29
C ILE A 38 -8.95 -15.03 11.67
N ASP A 39 -9.03 -15.83 12.73
CA ASP A 39 -9.07 -15.35 14.12
C ASP A 39 -7.86 -14.43 14.42
N VAL A 40 -6.65 -14.90 14.13
CA VAL A 40 -5.43 -14.10 14.35
C VAL A 40 -5.38 -12.85 13.48
N TYR A 41 -5.89 -12.91 12.24
CA TYR A 41 -5.91 -11.76 11.33
C TYR A 41 -6.92 -10.70 11.79
N LEU A 42 -8.11 -11.10 12.22
CA LEU A 42 -9.13 -10.18 12.74
C LEU A 42 -8.65 -9.47 14.00
N ASP A 43 -8.03 -10.21 14.93
CA ASP A 43 -7.43 -9.63 16.13
C ASP A 43 -6.31 -8.64 15.78
N ALA A 44 -5.42 -9.00 14.86
CA ALA A 44 -4.35 -8.11 14.41
C ALA A 44 -4.85 -6.85 13.68
N VAL A 45 -6.00 -6.92 13.00
CA VAL A 45 -6.59 -5.78 12.28
C VAL A 45 -7.35 -4.86 13.24
N PHE A 46 -8.22 -5.41 14.08
CA PHE A 46 -9.15 -4.63 14.91
C PHE A 46 -8.58 -4.29 16.29
N TYR A 47 -7.75 -5.17 16.86
CA TYR A 47 -7.19 -5.04 18.20
C TYR A 47 -5.65 -5.14 18.24
N PRO A 48 -4.92 -4.44 17.35
CA PRO A 48 -3.46 -4.54 17.34
C PRO A 48 -2.85 -3.98 18.62
N ARG A 49 -1.78 -4.64 19.06
CA ARG A 49 -0.90 -4.10 20.10
C ARG A 49 0.00 -3.00 19.51
N ILE A 50 -0.50 -1.75 19.51
CA ILE A 50 0.25 -0.58 19.03
C ILE A 50 1.05 0.04 20.18
N THR A 51 2.38 -0.16 20.19
CA THR A 51 3.30 0.46 21.16
C THR A 51 4.40 1.28 20.47
N PRO A 52 5.06 2.21 21.16
CA PRO A 52 6.18 2.98 20.58
C PRO A 52 7.29 2.09 20.01
N GLN A 53 7.56 0.95 20.66
CA GLN A 53 8.60 0.00 20.24
C GLN A 53 8.24 -0.66 18.90
N VAL A 54 6.96 -0.93 18.65
CA VAL A 54 6.50 -1.47 17.35
C VAL A 54 6.77 -0.47 16.25
N LEU A 55 6.45 0.82 16.46
CA LEU A 55 6.78 1.86 15.48
C LEU A 55 8.28 2.02 15.29
N GLN A 56 9.07 1.97 16.36
CA GLN A 56 10.53 2.08 16.27
C GLN A 56 11.11 0.94 15.43
N GLN A 57 10.73 -0.30 15.70
CA GLN A 57 11.23 -1.46 14.97
C GLN A 57 10.76 -1.47 13.50
N GLU A 58 9.45 -1.40 13.28
CA GLU A 58 8.86 -1.62 11.95
C GLU A 58 8.89 -0.35 11.09
N GLY A 59 8.64 0.83 11.68
CA GLY A 59 8.63 2.11 10.97
C GLY A 59 10.01 2.72 10.86
N TRP A 60 10.42 3.45 11.90
CA TRP A 60 11.71 4.12 11.96
C TRP A 60 12.13 4.48 13.40
N HIS A 61 13.43 4.58 13.63
CA HIS A 61 14.05 5.10 14.85
C HIS A 61 15.45 5.65 14.58
N TYR A 62 15.98 6.38 15.58
CA TYR A 62 17.40 6.69 15.66
C TYR A 62 18.18 5.51 16.21
N GLU A 63 19.28 5.15 15.55
CA GLU A 63 20.19 4.10 15.96
C GLU A 63 21.60 4.65 16.20
N LEU A 64 22.25 4.15 17.26
CA LEU A 64 23.67 4.28 17.54
C LEU A 64 24.28 2.90 17.75
N ASP A 65 25.28 2.53 16.94
CA ASP A 65 26.05 1.29 17.16
C ASP A 65 27.04 1.47 18.33
N LYS A 66 27.58 2.68 18.50
CA LYS A 66 28.39 3.12 19.66
C LYS A 66 28.01 4.53 20.11
N PRO A 67 28.22 4.90 21.39
CA PRO A 67 27.89 6.23 21.92
C PRO A 67 28.53 7.40 21.16
N GLU A 68 29.71 7.19 20.60
CA GLU A 68 30.48 8.18 19.84
C GLU A 68 30.13 8.26 18.35
N ASP A 69 29.36 7.31 17.83
CA ASP A 69 29.00 7.27 16.40
C ASP A 69 27.94 8.33 16.07
N PRO A 70 27.86 8.80 14.82
CA PRO A 70 26.77 9.67 14.40
C PRO A 70 25.44 8.93 14.44
N LEU A 71 24.38 9.63 14.86
CA LEU A 71 23.00 9.12 14.80
C LEU A 71 22.62 8.75 13.37
N THR A 72 22.08 7.55 13.18
CA THR A 72 21.57 7.08 11.89
C THR A 72 20.09 6.73 12.00
N TYR A 73 19.39 6.69 10.86
CA TYR A 73 18.02 6.18 10.81
C TYR A 73 18.03 4.68 10.50
N LYS A 74 17.27 3.90 11.28
CA LYS A 74 16.95 2.50 11.00
C LYS A 74 15.44 2.27 11.13
N GLY A 75 14.97 1.13 10.65
CA GLY A 75 13.56 0.71 10.64
C GLY A 75 13.29 -0.20 9.44
N VAL A 76 12.36 -1.14 9.57
CA VAL A 76 12.04 -2.09 8.48
C VAL A 76 11.52 -1.34 7.26
N VAL A 77 10.44 -0.57 7.41
CA VAL A 77 9.82 0.22 6.34
C VAL A 77 10.75 1.32 5.84
N PHE A 78 11.46 2.00 6.73
CA PHE A 78 12.44 3.02 6.32
C PHE A 78 13.49 2.45 5.36
N ASN A 79 14.06 1.28 5.69
CA ASN A 79 15.08 0.64 4.84
C ASN A 79 14.48 0.05 3.56
N GLU A 80 13.30 -0.55 3.63
CA GLU A 80 12.57 -1.04 2.45
C GLU A 80 12.33 0.10 1.46
N MET A 81 11.80 1.22 1.92
CA MET A 81 11.49 2.37 1.08
C MET A 81 12.76 3.06 0.56
N LYS A 82 13.83 3.12 1.34
CA LYS A 82 15.14 3.57 0.85
C LYS A 82 15.65 2.69 -0.28
N GLY A 83 15.46 1.37 -0.18
CA GLY A 83 15.73 0.42 -1.25
C GLY A 83 14.84 0.65 -2.46
N ALA A 84 13.53 0.83 -2.27
CA ALA A 84 12.57 1.07 -3.34
C ALA A 84 12.90 2.34 -4.15
N TYR A 85 13.28 3.44 -3.48
CA TYR A 85 13.66 4.70 -4.13
C TYR A 85 15.02 4.66 -4.84
N SER A 86 15.81 3.59 -4.69
CA SER A 86 17.00 3.37 -5.50
C SER A 86 16.67 2.92 -6.93
N SER A 87 15.42 2.49 -7.19
CA SER A 87 14.94 2.08 -8.52
C SER A 87 14.39 3.27 -9.31
N PRO A 88 14.96 3.61 -10.47
CA PRO A 88 14.42 4.64 -11.36
C PRO A 88 12.96 4.39 -11.74
N GLY A 89 12.58 3.11 -11.93
CA GLY A 89 11.22 2.69 -12.26
C GLY A 89 10.21 3.00 -11.15
N ARG A 90 10.60 2.83 -9.89
CA ARG A 90 9.76 3.18 -8.74
C ARG A 90 9.55 4.68 -8.64
N VAL A 91 10.63 5.45 -8.80
CA VAL A 91 10.58 6.93 -8.75
C VAL A 91 9.69 7.47 -9.87
N ILE A 92 9.89 7.04 -11.12
CA ILE A 92 9.08 7.54 -12.24
C ILE A 92 7.61 7.15 -12.12
N SER A 93 7.30 5.95 -11.61
CA SER A 93 5.92 5.50 -11.38
C SER A 93 5.21 6.33 -10.30
N GLN A 94 5.92 6.61 -9.19
CA GLN A 94 5.40 7.49 -8.15
C GLN A 94 5.20 8.92 -8.68
N THR A 95 6.19 9.49 -9.36
CA THR A 95 6.10 10.83 -9.95
C THR A 95 4.95 10.92 -10.94
N ALA A 96 4.75 9.90 -11.78
CA ALA A 96 3.63 9.86 -12.72
C ALA A 96 2.28 9.92 -11.98
N THR A 97 2.11 9.10 -10.95
CA THR A 97 0.89 9.08 -10.13
C THR A 97 0.66 10.42 -9.43
N SER A 98 1.65 10.91 -8.68
CA SER A 98 1.57 12.19 -7.97
C SER A 98 1.31 13.38 -8.89
N SER A 99 1.88 13.35 -10.11
CA SER A 99 1.69 14.42 -11.11
C SER A 99 0.27 14.48 -11.67
N LEU A 100 -0.42 13.33 -11.75
CA LEU A 100 -1.78 13.25 -12.24
C LEU A 100 -2.80 13.59 -11.15
N PHE A 101 -2.50 13.26 -9.89
CA PHE A 101 -3.45 13.35 -8.78
C PHE A 101 -3.01 14.29 -7.65
N PRO A 102 -2.73 15.58 -7.92
CA PRO A 102 -2.20 16.51 -6.90
C PRO A 102 -3.19 16.90 -5.80
N ASP A 103 -4.50 16.71 -6.01
CA ASP A 103 -5.54 17.24 -5.12
C ASP A 103 -6.18 16.16 -4.24
N ASN A 104 -5.65 14.94 -4.22
CA ASN A 104 -6.12 13.84 -3.37
C ASN A 104 -4.97 12.97 -2.84
N THR A 105 -5.30 11.88 -2.12
CA THR A 105 -4.31 11.02 -1.44
C THR A 105 -3.30 10.35 -2.37
N TYR A 106 -3.59 10.25 -3.67
CA TYR A 106 -2.66 9.66 -4.63
C TYR A 106 -1.47 10.60 -4.94
N PHE A 107 -1.49 11.84 -4.45
CA PHE A 107 -0.35 12.73 -4.50
C PHE A 107 0.85 12.20 -3.69
N VAL A 108 0.59 11.51 -2.58
CA VAL A 108 1.64 10.99 -1.69
C VAL A 108 1.97 9.54 -2.00
N ASP A 109 3.16 9.10 -1.57
CA ASP A 109 3.55 7.70 -1.61
C ASP A 109 3.07 7.01 -0.33
N SER A 110 2.10 6.10 -0.45
CA SER A 110 1.56 5.36 0.71
C SER A 110 2.56 4.40 1.34
N GLY A 111 3.60 3.97 0.60
CA GLY A 111 4.71 3.21 1.18
C GLY A 111 5.62 4.08 2.06
N GLY A 112 5.64 5.39 1.82
CA GLY A 112 6.42 6.37 2.56
C GLY A 112 7.67 6.84 1.82
N ASP A 113 7.79 8.15 1.61
CA ASP A 113 9.05 8.76 1.16
C ASP A 113 10.08 8.66 2.30
N PRO A 114 11.26 8.06 2.09
CA PRO A 114 12.31 7.97 3.12
C PRO A 114 12.69 9.32 3.76
N ARG A 115 12.50 10.44 3.04
CA ARG A 115 12.75 11.79 3.55
C ARG A 115 11.68 12.29 4.53
N ARG A 116 10.52 11.64 4.55
CA ARG A 116 9.31 12.02 5.32
C ARG A 116 8.93 10.97 6.36
N ILE A 117 9.34 9.71 6.19
CA ILE A 117 9.11 8.65 7.20
C ILE A 117 9.55 9.09 8.60
N PRO A 118 10.73 9.74 8.79
CA PRO A 118 11.15 10.23 10.11
C PRO A 118 10.28 11.34 10.73
N ASP A 119 9.32 11.90 9.99
CA ASP A 119 8.39 12.89 10.54
C ASP A 119 7.18 12.22 11.24
N LEU A 120 6.98 10.91 11.06
CA LEU A 120 5.84 10.18 11.62
C LEU A 120 5.99 9.99 13.13
N SER A 121 5.10 10.61 13.90
CA SER A 121 5.03 10.42 15.35
C SER A 121 4.23 9.17 15.74
N PHE A 122 4.45 8.68 16.97
CA PHE A 122 3.70 7.55 17.50
C PHE A 122 2.19 7.86 17.64
N GLU A 123 1.86 9.09 18.01
CA GLU A 123 0.49 9.56 18.12
C GLU A 123 -0.21 9.54 16.75
N GLN A 124 0.46 10.02 15.70
CA GLN A 124 -0.06 9.98 14.33
C GLN A 124 -0.25 8.53 13.85
N PHE A 125 0.73 7.67 14.10
CA PHE A 125 0.65 6.24 13.77
C PHE A 125 -0.56 5.57 14.43
N ARG A 126 -0.75 5.78 15.73
CA ARG A 126 -1.88 5.25 16.48
C ARG A 126 -3.22 5.84 16.03
N GLN A 127 -3.27 7.15 15.81
CA GLN A 127 -4.48 7.86 15.39
C GLN A 127 -4.93 7.41 13.99
N PHE A 128 -3.99 7.11 13.09
CA PHE A 128 -4.31 6.59 11.76
C PHE A 128 -5.07 5.26 11.87
N HIS A 129 -4.59 4.31 12.68
CA HIS A 129 -5.29 3.05 12.93
C HIS A 129 -6.70 3.29 13.49
N GLN A 130 -6.81 4.10 14.55
CA GLN A 130 -8.10 4.42 15.18
C GLN A 130 -9.11 5.06 14.20
N THR A 131 -8.62 5.81 13.21
CA THR A 131 -9.47 6.51 12.24
C THR A 131 -9.96 5.57 11.14
N TYR A 132 -9.08 4.69 10.63
CA TYR A 132 -9.35 3.95 9.39
C TYR A 132 -9.63 2.45 9.57
N TYR A 133 -9.31 1.85 10.72
CA TYR A 133 -9.48 0.41 10.97
C TYR A 133 -10.79 0.07 11.70
N HIS A 134 -11.73 1.02 11.76
CA HIS A 134 -13.09 0.75 12.22
C HIS A 134 -13.83 -0.15 11.23
N PRO A 135 -14.62 -1.16 11.66
CA PRO A 135 -15.29 -2.07 10.73
C PRO A 135 -16.31 -1.41 9.80
N SER A 136 -16.90 -0.27 10.18
CA SER A 136 -17.72 0.55 9.26
C SER A 136 -16.95 1.11 8.06
N ASN A 137 -15.61 1.01 8.05
CA ASN A 137 -14.73 1.35 6.93
C ASN A 137 -14.08 0.11 6.28
N ALA A 138 -14.45 -1.11 6.71
CA ALA A 138 -13.84 -2.34 6.24
C ALA A 138 -14.72 -3.05 5.21
N PHE A 139 -14.06 -3.77 4.31
CA PHE A 139 -14.71 -4.79 3.48
C PHE A 139 -14.12 -6.15 3.84
N ILE A 140 -14.98 -7.07 4.28
CA ILE A 140 -14.59 -8.43 4.65
C ILE A 140 -15.10 -9.36 3.54
N TYR A 141 -14.19 -10.12 2.95
CA TYR A 141 -14.48 -11.02 1.83
C TYR A 141 -14.13 -12.45 2.20
N PHE A 142 -15.04 -13.37 1.89
CA PHE A 142 -14.81 -14.81 2.04
C PHE A 142 -15.01 -15.54 0.71
N TYR A 143 -14.25 -16.60 0.53
CA TYR A 143 -14.37 -17.51 -0.61
C TYR A 143 -13.95 -18.92 -0.17
N GLY A 144 -14.78 -19.91 -0.50
CA GLY A 144 -14.56 -21.32 -0.15
C GLY A 144 -15.88 -22.06 -0.01
N ASP A 145 -15.81 -23.38 0.13
CA ASP A 145 -16.94 -24.31 0.18
C ASP A 145 -17.38 -24.70 1.59
N ASP A 146 -16.74 -24.17 2.65
CA ASP A 146 -17.21 -24.30 4.02
C ASP A 146 -18.49 -23.50 4.30
N ASP A 147 -19.15 -23.86 5.41
CA ASP A 147 -20.41 -23.28 5.85
C ASP A 147 -20.30 -21.76 6.05
N PRO A 148 -21.04 -20.94 5.27
CA PRO A 148 -20.97 -19.49 5.39
C PRO A 148 -21.48 -18.98 6.75
N GLU A 149 -22.41 -19.68 7.41
CA GLU A 149 -22.90 -19.28 8.73
C GLU A 149 -21.76 -19.29 9.75
N LYS A 150 -20.86 -20.27 9.66
CA LYS A 150 -19.73 -20.35 10.59
C LYS A 150 -18.79 -19.15 10.47
N ARG A 151 -18.60 -18.64 9.25
CA ARG A 151 -17.81 -17.43 8.98
C ARG A 151 -18.49 -16.19 9.54
N LEU A 152 -19.82 -16.11 9.41
CA LEU A 152 -20.60 -15.00 9.95
C LEU A 152 -20.54 -14.98 11.48
N GLU A 153 -20.65 -16.13 12.16
CA GLU A 153 -20.48 -16.23 13.61
C GLU A 153 -19.11 -15.72 14.08
N ILE A 154 -18.03 -16.12 13.39
CA ILE A 154 -16.67 -15.67 13.72
C ILE A 154 -16.59 -14.14 13.58
N ILE A 155 -17.11 -13.58 12.50
CA ILE A 155 -17.06 -12.14 12.26
C ILE A 155 -17.94 -11.38 13.25
N GLU A 156 -19.15 -11.87 13.54
CA GLU A 156 -20.06 -11.27 14.52
C GLU A 156 -19.39 -11.11 15.87
N ALA A 157 -18.62 -12.12 16.33
CA ALA A 157 -17.91 -12.06 17.60
C ALA A 157 -16.87 -10.93 17.69
N TYR A 158 -16.31 -10.47 16.56
CA TYR A 158 -15.43 -9.29 16.52
C TYR A 158 -16.21 -7.99 16.32
N LEU A 159 -17.22 -8.01 15.45
CA LEU A 159 -17.96 -6.81 15.08
C LEU A 159 -18.94 -6.34 16.16
N SER A 160 -19.38 -7.23 17.06
CA SER A 160 -20.33 -6.92 18.13
C SER A 160 -19.83 -5.87 19.14
N ASP A 161 -18.51 -5.66 19.20
CA ASP A 161 -17.88 -4.68 20.09
C ASP A 161 -17.93 -3.25 19.53
N PHE A 162 -18.35 -3.08 18.27
CA PHE A 162 -18.31 -1.80 17.57
C PHE A 162 -19.71 -1.24 17.34
N GLU A 163 -19.87 0.05 17.63
CA GLU A 163 -21.04 0.81 17.18
C GLU A 163 -20.84 1.30 15.74
N HIS A 164 -21.92 1.56 15.01
CA HIS A 164 -21.81 2.11 13.68
C HIS A 164 -21.15 3.50 13.69
N LEU A 165 -20.13 3.68 12.85
CA LEU A 165 -19.43 4.95 12.65
C LEU A 165 -19.60 5.42 11.19
N ASP A 166 -19.97 6.68 11.01
CA ASP A 166 -19.93 7.33 9.68
C ASP A 166 -18.48 7.61 9.28
N SER A 167 -17.88 6.66 8.55
CA SER A 167 -16.48 6.73 8.15
C SER A 167 -16.30 7.63 6.92
N ARG A 168 -15.41 8.63 7.03
CA ARG A 168 -15.11 9.60 5.96
C ARG A 168 -13.79 9.26 5.25
N SER A 169 -13.70 8.05 4.69
CA SER A 169 -12.50 7.55 4.00
C SER A 169 -12.54 7.69 2.47
N ALA A 170 -13.67 8.16 1.92
CA ALA A 170 -13.83 8.27 0.48
C ALA A 170 -12.81 9.23 -0.16
N VAL A 171 -12.10 8.74 -1.17
CA VAL A 171 -11.15 9.54 -1.94
C VAL A 171 -11.90 10.35 -3.00
N PRO A 172 -11.80 11.69 -3.00
CA PRO A 172 -12.49 12.52 -4.00
C PRO A 172 -11.85 12.35 -5.38
N LEU A 173 -12.67 12.58 -6.41
CA LEU A 173 -12.21 12.63 -7.80
C LEU A 173 -11.25 13.79 -8.02
N GLN A 174 -10.23 13.56 -8.84
CA GLN A 174 -9.24 14.57 -9.20
C GLN A 174 -9.78 15.51 -10.27
N PRO A 175 -9.78 16.84 -10.02
CA PRO A 175 -10.11 17.82 -11.05
C PRO A 175 -9.19 17.70 -12.27
N ARG A 176 -9.77 17.78 -13.46
CA ARG A 176 -9.01 17.73 -14.73
C ARG A 176 -8.17 18.99 -14.89
N PHE A 177 -6.96 18.83 -15.42
CA PHE A 177 -6.14 19.97 -15.80
C PHE A 177 -6.71 20.67 -17.04
N THR A 178 -6.63 22.00 -17.05
CA THR A 178 -7.03 22.84 -18.18
C THR A 178 -5.98 22.93 -19.28
N ALA A 179 -4.74 22.56 -18.97
CA ALA A 179 -3.61 22.50 -19.91
C ALA A 179 -2.61 21.41 -19.46
N PRO A 180 -1.79 20.87 -20.38
CA PRO A 180 -0.71 19.95 -20.03
C PRO A 180 0.24 20.55 -19.00
N LYS A 181 0.67 19.75 -18.02
CA LYS A 181 1.65 20.13 -17.01
C LYS A 181 2.93 19.32 -17.19
N GLN A 182 4.05 19.91 -16.81
CA GLN A 182 5.36 19.25 -16.80
C GLN A 182 5.87 19.14 -15.38
N PHE A 183 6.37 17.95 -15.04
CA PHE A 183 6.98 17.65 -13.75
C PHE A 183 8.38 17.08 -14.01
N ARG A 184 9.32 17.39 -13.13
CA ARG A 184 10.70 16.92 -13.22
C ARG A 184 11.13 16.44 -11.85
N GLU A 185 11.65 15.22 -11.80
CA GLU A 185 12.21 14.63 -10.61
C GLU A 185 13.57 14.03 -10.91
N THR A 186 14.42 14.00 -9.89
CA THR A 186 15.74 13.40 -9.96
C THR A 186 15.74 12.04 -9.28
N TYR A 187 16.48 11.09 -9.83
CA TYR A 187 16.63 9.75 -9.27
C TYR A 187 18.09 9.31 -9.31
N TYR A 188 18.42 8.26 -8.57
CA TYR A 188 19.76 7.68 -8.59
C TYR A 188 20.04 6.99 -9.94
N ALA A 189 20.99 7.51 -10.71
CA ALA A 189 21.31 7.02 -12.05
C ALA A 189 22.42 5.94 -12.11
N GLY A 190 22.84 5.42 -10.95
CA GLY A 190 23.99 4.51 -10.84
C GLY A 190 25.31 5.25 -10.63
N ASP A 191 26.42 4.58 -10.94
CA ASP A 191 27.77 5.13 -10.78
C ASP A 191 28.00 6.34 -11.71
N ALA A 192 28.42 7.46 -11.12
CA ALA A 192 28.76 8.70 -11.82
C ALA A 192 29.97 8.55 -12.76
N SER A 193 30.75 7.47 -12.63
CA SER A 193 31.86 7.15 -13.53
C SER A 193 31.41 6.65 -14.92
N GLN A 194 30.15 6.23 -15.07
CA GLN A 194 29.63 5.79 -16.36
C GLN A 194 29.18 6.97 -17.21
N PRO A 195 29.74 7.17 -18.42
CA PRO A 195 29.32 8.23 -19.31
C PRO A 195 27.89 8.01 -19.82
N GLY A 196 27.09 9.09 -19.86
CA GLY A 196 25.76 9.12 -20.46
C GLY A 196 24.69 9.69 -19.53
N ASN A 197 23.94 10.68 -20.02
CA ASN A 197 22.74 11.15 -19.32
C ASN A 197 21.68 10.06 -19.39
N LYS A 198 21.38 9.42 -18.24
CA LYS A 198 20.25 8.51 -18.11
C LYS A 198 19.04 9.33 -17.70
N GLY A 199 18.03 9.37 -18.56
CA GLY A 199 16.77 10.06 -18.32
C GLY A 199 15.62 9.23 -18.83
N VAL A 200 14.48 9.34 -18.14
CA VAL A 200 13.22 8.71 -18.54
C VAL A 200 12.20 9.82 -18.70
N VAL A 201 11.42 9.76 -19.77
CA VAL A 201 10.31 10.67 -20.03
C VAL A 201 9.05 9.84 -20.16
N THR A 202 8.00 10.22 -19.43
CA THR A 202 6.68 9.62 -19.54
C THR A 202 5.68 10.71 -19.90
N VAL A 203 4.65 10.35 -20.67
CA VAL A 203 3.50 11.21 -20.93
C VAL A 203 2.28 10.46 -20.43
N ASN A 204 1.54 11.07 -19.51
CA ASN A 204 0.49 10.41 -18.76
C ASN A 204 -0.81 11.21 -18.89
N TRP A 205 -1.94 10.49 -18.93
CA TRP A 205 -3.27 11.09 -19.03
C TRP A 205 -4.21 10.46 -18.00
N ILE A 206 -5.07 11.28 -17.40
CA ILE A 206 -6.27 10.78 -16.72
C ILE A 206 -7.28 10.46 -17.81
N VAL A 207 -7.78 9.22 -17.87
CA VAL A 207 -8.66 8.76 -18.96
C VAL A 207 -10.14 8.74 -18.58
N SER A 208 -10.47 8.51 -17.31
CA SER A 208 -11.85 8.56 -16.80
C SER A 208 -11.85 8.84 -15.30
N ASP A 209 -12.97 9.37 -14.82
CA ASP A 209 -13.20 9.62 -13.39
C ASP A 209 -13.70 8.34 -12.69
N THR A 210 -14.56 7.58 -13.38
CA THR A 210 -15.04 6.27 -12.95
C THR A 210 -15.08 5.35 -14.16
N LEU A 211 -14.43 4.18 -14.07
CA LEU A 211 -14.44 3.22 -15.16
C LEU A 211 -15.47 2.14 -14.93
N ASP A 212 -16.50 2.11 -15.78
CA ASP A 212 -17.43 0.98 -15.81
C ASP A 212 -16.78 -0.28 -16.43
N ARG A 213 -17.46 -1.43 -16.33
CA ARG A 213 -16.89 -2.72 -16.83
C ARG A 213 -16.55 -2.68 -18.33
N ARG A 214 -17.36 -1.98 -19.12
CA ARG A 214 -17.21 -1.89 -20.58
C ARG A 214 -16.08 -0.95 -20.95
N GLU A 215 -16.01 0.22 -20.34
CA GLU A 215 -14.92 1.18 -20.52
C GLU A 215 -13.56 0.58 -20.14
N ARG A 216 -13.48 -0.19 -19.05
CA ARG A 216 -12.25 -0.93 -18.70
C ARG A 216 -11.81 -1.88 -19.81
N LEU A 217 -12.75 -2.61 -20.40
CA LEU A 217 -12.44 -3.51 -21.51
C LEU A 217 -11.93 -2.74 -22.73
N TYR A 218 -12.59 -1.64 -23.09
CA TYR A 218 -12.19 -0.81 -24.22
C TYR A 218 -10.81 -0.19 -24.02
N LEU A 219 -10.50 0.31 -22.82
CA LEU A 219 -9.17 0.84 -22.52
C LEU A 219 -8.09 -0.24 -22.56
N ARG A 220 -8.37 -1.46 -22.10
CA ARG A 220 -7.42 -2.58 -22.24
C ARG A 220 -7.16 -2.94 -23.70
N LEU A 221 -8.20 -2.93 -24.54
CA LEU A 221 -8.04 -3.14 -25.98
C LEU A 221 -7.24 -2.00 -26.63
N LEU A 222 -7.52 -0.76 -26.24
CA LEU A 222 -6.80 0.41 -26.73
C LEU A 222 -5.31 0.36 -26.34
N ASP A 223 -5.00 0.04 -25.08
CA ASP A 223 -3.65 -0.16 -24.58
C ASP A 223 -2.90 -1.24 -25.39
N GLN A 224 -3.53 -2.39 -25.62
CA GLN A 224 -2.95 -3.46 -26.43
C GLN A 224 -2.68 -3.03 -27.88
N VAL A 225 -3.57 -2.23 -28.49
CA VAL A 225 -3.40 -1.73 -29.85
C VAL A 225 -2.26 -0.70 -29.91
N LEU A 226 -2.22 0.23 -28.95
CA LEU A 226 -1.28 1.36 -28.96
C LEU A 226 0.14 0.98 -28.50
N LEU A 227 0.28 0.07 -27.53
CA LEU A 227 1.51 -0.21 -26.80
C LEU A 227 1.82 -1.71 -26.63
N GLY A 228 0.94 -2.61 -27.05
CA GLY A 228 1.03 -4.03 -26.66
C GLY A 228 2.13 -4.84 -27.35
N THR A 229 2.69 -4.37 -28.47
CA THR A 229 3.71 -5.11 -29.24
C THR A 229 4.75 -4.19 -29.86
N PRO A 230 5.94 -4.70 -30.26
CA PRO A 230 6.92 -3.92 -31.04
C PRO A 230 6.43 -3.35 -32.37
N ALA A 231 5.28 -3.80 -32.88
CA ALA A 231 4.64 -3.26 -34.08
C ALA A 231 3.55 -2.21 -33.77
N SER A 232 3.25 -1.99 -32.50
CA SER A 232 2.26 -1.00 -32.06
C SER A 232 2.78 0.42 -32.26
N PRO A 233 1.91 1.41 -32.52
CA PRO A 233 2.33 2.74 -32.95
C PRO A 233 3.13 3.55 -31.93
N LEU A 234 3.07 3.20 -30.63
CA LEU A 234 3.75 3.91 -29.56
C LEU A 234 4.83 3.08 -28.84
N TRP A 235 5.29 1.97 -29.43
CA TRP A 235 6.35 1.12 -28.85
C TRP A 235 7.74 1.75 -28.91
#